data_AF-A0A6B0SN41-F1
#
_entry.id   AF-A0A6B0SN41-F1
#
_cell.length_a   1.000
_cell.length_b   1.000
_cell.length_c   1.000
_cell.angle_alpha   90.00
_cell.angle_beta   90.00
_cell.angle_gamma   90.00
#
_symmetry.space_group_name_H-M   'P 1'
#
loop_
_entity.id
_entity.type
_entity.pdbx_description
1 polymer ?
#
loop_
_entity_poly.entity_id
_entity_poly.type
_entity_poly.pdbx_seq_one_letter_code
_entity_poly.pdbx_strand_id
1 'polypeptide(L)'
;MGAVATILTEYVRTLDIAVDAVLATALLFAIRRETLDFLRGTTSEEYAAAEYLHDDTDQELLRRLSRPSVTGHTIDAIATAITNRETKASVLISHVGRTSERDAIPQAADYLETLEGVDTVIVFGIVNEAIHLSARSPDPRIHVGDVLNETFGDVGAAGGHHDVAGGEIPLGIFADYTTNDGQLLAIVEEVITGRLLAKLDLDTDSDP
;
A
#
# COMPACT_ATOMS: atom_id res chain seq x y z
N MET A 1 5.93 -3.27 -24.91
CA MET A 1 5.26 -4.20 -23.97
C MET A 1 5.46 -3.79 -22.51
N GLY A 2 4.72 -2.79 -22.05
CA GLY A 2 4.66 -2.37 -20.65
C GLY A 2 3.51 -3.00 -19.86
N ALA A 3 2.51 -3.58 -20.54
CA ALA A 3 1.33 -4.14 -19.91
C ALA A 3 0.99 -5.56 -20.40
N VAL A 4 0.56 -6.45 -19.49
CA VAL A 4 0.12 -7.82 -19.83
C VAL A 4 -1.12 -7.77 -20.73
N ALA A 5 -1.98 -6.78 -20.49
CA ALA A 5 -3.17 -6.54 -21.29
C ALA A 5 -2.83 -6.23 -22.76
N THR A 6 -1.70 -5.56 -23.07
CA THR A 6 -1.25 -5.32 -24.45
C THR A 6 -1.04 -6.65 -25.19
N ILE A 7 -0.37 -7.61 -24.57
CA ILE A 7 -0.12 -8.94 -25.14
C ILE A 7 -1.44 -9.69 -25.35
N LEU A 8 -2.35 -9.61 -24.39
CA LEU A 8 -3.65 -10.27 -24.49
C LEU A 8 -4.50 -9.69 -25.63
N THR A 9 -4.47 -8.37 -25.83
CA THR A 9 -5.12 -7.71 -26.97
C THR A 9 -4.56 -8.17 -28.30
N GLU A 10 -3.24 -8.33 -28.42
CA GLU A 10 -2.61 -8.88 -29.63
C GLU A 10 -3.10 -10.30 -29.95
N TYR A 11 -3.23 -11.16 -28.93
CA TYR A 11 -3.79 -12.51 -29.13
C TYR A 11 -5.25 -12.50 -29.55
N VAL A 12 -6.07 -11.70 -28.87
CA VAL A 12 -7.51 -11.56 -29.20
C VAL A 12 -7.69 -11.12 -30.65
N ARG A 13 -6.91 -10.11 -31.07
CA ARG A 13 -6.92 -9.62 -32.46
C ARG A 13 -6.41 -10.65 -33.47
N THR A 14 -5.30 -11.33 -33.16
CA THR A 14 -4.67 -12.30 -34.08
C THR A 14 -5.49 -13.56 -34.25
N LEU A 15 -6.20 -13.98 -33.20
CA LEU A 15 -7.05 -15.17 -33.19
C LEU A 15 -8.50 -14.90 -33.64
N ASP A 16 -8.80 -13.66 -34.04
CA ASP A 16 -10.14 -13.22 -34.47
C ASP A 16 -11.23 -13.53 -33.43
N ILE A 17 -10.88 -13.34 -32.14
CA ILE A 17 -11.81 -13.51 -31.04
C ILE A 17 -12.69 -12.26 -30.96
N ALA A 18 -14.01 -12.44 -30.99
CA ALA A 18 -14.95 -11.33 -30.86
C ALA A 18 -14.74 -10.60 -29.52
N VAL A 19 -14.54 -9.28 -29.60
CA VAL A 19 -14.40 -8.42 -28.43
C VAL A 19 -15.75 -7.80 -28.12
N ASP A 20 -16.30 -8.15 -26.96
CA ASP A 20 -17.48 -7.46 -26.45
C ASP A 20 -17.08 -6.24 -25.61
N ALA A 21 -18.07 -5.41 -25.27
CA ALA A 21 -17.81 -4.18 -24.53
C ALA A 21 -17.17 -4.41 -23.16
N VAL A 22 -17.45 -5.54 -22.51
CA VAL A 22 -16.87 -5.87 -21.20
C VAL A 22 -15.39 -6.18 -21.35
N LEU A 23 -15.03 -7.02 -22.32
CA LEU A 23 -13.64 -7.38 -22.60
C LEU A 23 -12.84 -6.17 -23.08
N ALA A 24 -13.39 -5.38 -24.00
CA ALA A 24 -12.75 -4.15 -24.50
C ALA A 24 -12.44 -3.18 -23.35
N THR A 25 -13.44 -2.91 -22.50
CA THR A 25 -13.31 -2.02 -21.35
C THR A 25 -12.27 -2.52 -20.35
N ALA A 26 -12.28 -3.81 -20.03
CA ALA A 26 -11.34 -4.40 -19.08
C ALA A 26 -9.89 -4.33 -19.57
N LEU A 27 -9.65 -4.69 -20.83
CA LEU A 27 -8.32 -4.63 -21.44
C LEU A 27 -7.82 -3.18 -21.53
N LEU A 28 -8.66 -2.25 -22.00
CA LEU A 28 -8.27 -0.84 -22.10
C LEU A 28 -8.02 -0.21 -20.73
N PHE A 29 -8.83 -0.55 -19.72
CA PHE A 29 -8.61 -0.13 -18.34
C PHE A 29 -7.26 -0.64 -17.79
N ALA A 30 -6.94 -1.91 -18.01
CA ALA A 30 -5.69 -2.50 -17.55
C ALA A 30 -4.45 -1.87 -18.22
N ILE A 31 -4.47 -1.66 -19.54
CA ILE A 31 -3.39 -0.97 -20.27
C ILE A 31 -3.16 0.42 -19.66
N ARG A 32 -4.22 1.21 -19.47
CA ARG A 32 -4.11 2.55 -18.88
C ARG A 32 -3.57 2.51 -17.45
N ARG A 33 -4.05 1.57 -16.62
CA ARG A 33 -3.63 1.47 -15.22
C ARG A 33 -2.16 1.07 -15.08
N GLU A 34 -1.70 0.07 -15.83
CA GLU A 34 -0.31 -0.43 -15.76
C GLU A 34 0.69 0.61 -16.29
N THR A 35 0.29 1.35 -17.32
CA THR A 35 1.10 2.40 -17.96
C THR A 35 0.97 3.78 -17.33
N LEU A 36 0.23 3.93 -16.22
CA LEU A 36 -0.08 5.24 -15.60
C LEU A 36 -0.64 6.24 -16.64
N ASP A 37 -1.76 5.89 -17.26
CA ASP A 37 -2.38 6.62 -18.38
C ASP A 37 -1.36 6.96 -19.48
N PHE A 38 -0.60 5.95 -19.89
CA PHE A 38 0.45 6.03 -20.92
C PHE A 38 1.68 6.86 -20.53
N LEU A 39 1.85 7.28 -19.28
CA LEU A 39 3.01 8.06 -18.82
C LEU A 39 4.23 7.21 -18.41
N ARG A 40 4.06 5.89 -18.26
CA ARG A 40 5.10 4.97 -17.76
C ARG A 40 5.22 3.72 -18.63
N GLY A 41 6.42 3.45 -19.14
CA GLY A 41 6.74 2.19 -19.82
C GLY A 41 5.98 1.95 -21.13
N THR A 42 5.34 2.99 -21.67
CA THR A 42 4.50 2.92 -22.86
C THR A 42 5.34 2.81 -24.13
N THR A 43 4.96 1.91 -25.02
CA THR A 43 5.49 1.80 -26.37
C THR A 43 4.37 2.01 -27.40
N SER A 44 4.69 2.01 -28.69
CA SER A 44 3.69 2.10 -29.76
C SER A 44 2.66 0.98 -29.72
N GLU A 45 3.02 -0.19 -29.16
CA GLU A 45 2.13 -1.35 -29.03
C GLU A 45 0.96 -1.06 -28.08
N GLU A 46 1.21 -0.40 -26.95
CA GLU A 46 0.16 0.02 -26.02
C GLU A 46 -0.84 0.99 -26.67
N TYR A 47 -0.36 1.92 -27.51
CA TYR A 47 -1.23 2.83 -28.24
C TYR A 47 -2.06 2.10 -29.30
N ALA A 48 -1.46 1.19 -30.06
CA ALA A 48 -2.16 0.41 -31.08
C ALA A 48 -3.22 -0.52 -30.47
N ALA A 49 -2.90 -1.16 -29.35
CA ALA A 49 -3.85 -1.98 -28.59
C ALA A 49 -5.00 -1.12 -28.04
N ALA A 50 -4.70 0.05 -27.50
CA ALA A 50 -5.73 0.97 -27.00
C ALA A 50 -6.64 1.52 -28.11
N GLU A 51 -6.08 1.82 -29.29
CA GLU A 51 -6.84 2.21 -30.48
C GLU A 51 -7.78 1.10 -30.93
N TYR A 52 -7.27 -0.14 -31.02
CA TYR A 52 -8.07 -1.31 -31.41
C TYR A 52 -9.28 -1.56 -30.50
N LEU A 53 -9.13 -1.35 -29.19
CA LEU A 53 -10.19 -1.56 -28.20
C LEU A 53 -11.16 -0.38 -28.07
N HIS A 54 -10.83 0.78 -28.66
CA HIS A 54 -11.49 2.04 -28.33
C HIS A 54 -12.99 2.03 -28.65
N ASP A 55 -13.34 1.55 -29.84
CA ASP A 55 -14.70 1.62 -30.37
C ASP A 55 -15.68 0.70 -29.63
N ASP A 56 -15.20 -0.47 -29.17
CA ASP A 56 -16.01 -1.43 -28.43
C ASP A 56 -16.08 -1.11 -26.92
N THR A 57 -15.25 -0.20 -26.42
CA THR A 57 -15.20 0.11 -24.98
C THR A 57 -16.43 0.90 -24.51
N ASP A 58 -17.03 0.46 -23.39
CA ASP A 58 -17.98 1.26 -22.63
C ASP A 58 -17.24 2.41 -21.91
N GLN A 59 -17.32 3.60 -22.50
CA GLN A 59 -16.65 4.80 -21.98
C GLN A 59 -17.16 5.23 -20.60
N GLU A 60 -18.43 4.96 -20.26
CA GLU A 60 -18.98 5.31 -18.95
C GLU A 60 -18.43 4.38 -17.88
N LEU A 61 -18.41 3.08 -18.18
CA LEU A 61 -17.82 2.07 -17.30
C LEU A 61 -16.31 2.30 -17.14
N LEU A 62 -15.58 2.55 -18.23
CA LEU A 62 -14.16 2.87 -18.19
C LEU A 62 -13.90 4.08 -17.28
N ARG A 63 -14.66 5.17 -17.47
CA ARG A 63 -14.54 6.37 -16.63
C ARG A 63 -14.84 6.07 -15.16
N ARG A 64 -15.83 5.22 -14.87
CA ARG A 64 -16.17 4.84 -13.50
C ARG A 64 -15.04 4.01 -12.86
N LEU A 65 -14.43 3.10 -13.61
CA LEU A 65 -13.30 2.30 -13.16
C LEU A 65 -12.02 3.12 -12.97
N SER A 66 -11.81 4.14 -13.81
CA SER A 66 -10.65 5.05 -13.76
C SER A 66 -10.76 6.15 -12.70
N ARG A 67 -11.92 6.32 -12.04
CA ARG A 67 -12.05 7.29 -10.94
C ARG A 67 -11.32 6.76 -9.71
N PRO A 68 -10.38 7.53 -9.12
CA PRO A 68 -9.81 7.19 -7.83
C PRO A 68 -10.94 7.03 -6.81
N SER A 69 -11.05 5.86 -6.19
CA SER A 69 -12.06 5.57 -5.17
C SER A 69 -11.45 5.69 -3.78
N VAL A 70 -10.72 6.77 -3.51
CA VAL A 70 -10.21 7.04 -2.15
C VAL A 70 -11.34 7.68 -1.36
N THR A 71 -11.76 7.04 -0.26
CA THR A 71 -12.81 7.56 0.61
C THR A 71 -12.29 8.73 1.44
N GLY A 72 -13.18 9.59 1.93
CA GLY A 72 -12.79 10.66 2.88
C GLY A 72 -12.07 10.10 4.11
N HIS A 73 -12.58 8.99 4.65
CA HIS A 73 -11.95 8.27 5.76
C HIS A 73 -10.53 7.77 5.43
N THR A 74 -10.28 7.36 4.19
CA THR A 74 -8.93 6.96 3.77
C THR A 74 -7.98 8.17 3.74
N ILE A 75 -8.45 9.32 3.25
CA ILE A 75 -7.66 10.57 3.28
C ILE A 75 -7.40 11.03 4.71
N ASP A 76 -8.39 10.99 5.60
CA ASP A 76 -8.23 11.36 7.00
C ASP A 76 -7.23 10.44 7.72
N ALA A 77 -7.25 9.14 7.41
CA ALA A 77 -6.29 8.17 7.92
C ALA A 77 -4.85 8.47 7.44
N ILE A 78 -4.67 8.78 6.16
CA ILE A 78 -3.36 9.19 5.62
C ILE A 78 -2.89 10.50 6.26
N ALA A 79 -3.78 11.49 6.42
CA ALA A 79 -3.46 12.76 7.10
C ALA A 79 -3.03 12.54 8.56
N THR A 80 -3.66 11.58 9.24
CA THR A 80 -3.28 11.15 10.59
C THR A 80 -1.86 10.57 10.59
N ALA A 81 -1.54 9.66 9.67
CA ALA A 81 -0.18 9.12 9.54
C ALA A 81 0.86 10.19 9.17
N ILE A 82 0.50 11.19 8.37
CA ILE A 82 1.40 12.33 8.10
C ILE A 82 1.68 13.09 9.40
N THR A 83 0.66 13.33 10.21
CA THR A 83 0.78 14.09 11.46
C THR A 83 1.60 13.34 12.51
N ASN A 84 1.41 12.03 12.62
CA ASN A 84 2.01 11.18 13.66
C ASN A 84 3.37 10.58 13.27
N ARG A 85 3.98 11.04 12.18
CA ARG A 85 5.26 10.49 11.72
C ARG A 85 6.37 10.80 12.72
N GLU A 86 7.13 9.78 13.08
CA GLU A 86 8.40 9.91 13.78
C GLU A 86 9.53 9.41 12.89
N THR A 87 10.60 10.18 12.78
CA THR A 87 11.75 9.82 11.95
C THR A 87 13.00 9.74 12.82
N LYS A 88 13.67 8.59 12.78
CA LYS A 88 14.99 8.37 13.39
C LYS A 88 15.94 7.84 12.33
N ALA A 89 17.10 8.49 12.18
CA ALA A 89 17.98 8.28 11.03
C ALA A 89 17.18 8.40 9.71
N SER A 90 17.18 7.36 8.86
CA SER A 90 16.36 7.29 7.64
C SER A 90 15.16 6.35 7.76
N VAL A 91 14.75 6.00 8.98
CA VAL A 91 13.55 5.18 9.24
C VAL A 91 12.42 6.07 9.75
N LEU A 92 11.27 5.97 9.09
CA LEU A 92 10.03 6.62 9.48
C LEU A 92 9.04 5.58 10.01
N ILE A 93 8.56 5.81 11.23
CA ILE A 93 7.48 5.02 11.85
C ILE A 93 6.27 5.95 12.03
N SER A 94 5.07 5.48 11.70
CA SER A 94 3.84 6.24 11.89
C SER A 94 2.63 5.34 12.09
N HIS A 95 1.48 5.95 12.41
CA HIS A 95 0.21 5.24 12.46
C HIS A 95 -0.97 6.05 11.94
N VAL A 96 -1.95 5.37 11.35
CA VAL A 96 -3.23 5.96 10.90
C VAL A 96 -4.27 6.04 12.01
N GLY A 97 -3.94 5.58 13.22
CA GLY A 97 -4.90 5.46 14.33
C GLY A 97 -5.84 4.26 14.16
N ARG A 98 -7.07 4.40 14.67
CA ARG A 98 -8.14 3.42 14.47
C ARG A 98 -8.95 3.79 13.22
N THR A 99 -9.08 2.87 12.29
CA THR A 99 -9.80 3.10 11.02
C THR A 99 -10.55 1.85 10.58
N SER A 100 -11.64 2.03 9.84
CA SER A 100 -12.30 0.96 9.09
C SER A 100 -11.66 0.73 7.71
N GLU A 101 -10.82 1.67 7.26
CA GLU A 101 -10.20 1.65 5.94
C GLU A 101 -8.85 0.95 5.99
N ARG A 102 -8.85 -0.39 5.93
CA ARG A 102 -7.62 -1.20 5.97
C ARG A 102 -6.60 -0.77 4.92
N ASP A 103 -7.07 -0.42 3.73
CA ASP A 103 -6.22 -0.03 2.59
C ASP A 103 -5.54 1.33 2.80
N ALA A 104 -5.97 2.14 3.79
CA ALA A 104 -5.31 3.39 4.13
C ALA A 104 -3.89 3.18 4.69
N ILE A 105 -3.62 2.04 5.34
CA ILE A 105 -2.31 1.73 5.94
C ILE A 105 -1.23 1.55 4.87
N PRO A 106 -1.38 0.65 3.87
CA PRO A 106 -0.39 0.56 2.79
C PRO A 106 -0.32 1.83 1.94
N GLN A 107 -1.43 2.53 1.70
CA GLN A 107 -1.41 3.80 0.97
C GLN A 107 -0.66 4.91 1.71
N ALA A 108 -0.80 4.99 3.03
CA ALA A 108 -0.02 5.91 3.85
C ALA A 108 1.47 5.57 3.81
N ALA A 109 1.84 4.29 3.85
CA ALA A 109 3.22 3.85 3.73
C ALA A 109 3.82 4.23 2.37
N ASP A 110 3.10 3.96 1.27
CA ASP A 110 3.53 4.33 -0.09
C ASP A 110 3.71 5.85 -0.22
N TYR A 111 2.83 6.65 0.40
CA TYR A 111 2.93 8.12 0.35
C TYR A 111 4.14 8.62 1.15
N LEU A 112 4.33 8.11 2.37
CA LEU A 112 5.42 8.52 3.26
C LEU A 112 6.79 8.04 2.77
N GLU A 113 6.85 6.96 1.97
CA GLU A 113 8.09 6.49 1.32
C GLU A 113 8.65 7.52 0.35
N THR A 114 7.82 8.41 -0.19
CA THR A 114 8.26 9.48 -1.10
C THR A 114 8.94 10.65 -0.37
N LEU A 115 8.99 10.64 0.96
CA LEU A 115 9.59 11.71 1.76
C LEU A 115 11.12 11.69 1.63
N GLU A 116 11.71 12.85 1.31
CA GLU A 116 13.16 12.98 1.19
C GLU A 116 13.88 12.63 2.50
N GLY A 117 14.93 11.81 2.40
CA GLY A 117 15.73 11.37 3.55
C GLY A 117 15.18 10.15 4.28
N VAL A 118 14.09 9.55 3.79
CA VAL A 118 13.51 8.31 4.32
C VAL A 118 13.84 7.14 3.40
N ASP A 119 14.50 6.13 3.95
CA ASP A 119 14.91 4.90 3.26
C ASP A 119 14.06 3.69 3.71
N THR A 120 13.31 3.81 4.80
CA THR A 120 12.41 2.76 5.29
C THR A 120 11.21 3.40 5.98
N VAL A 121 10.02 2.92 5.65
CA VAL A 121 8.75 3.37 6.21
C VAL A 121 8.02 2.20 6.82
N ILE A 122 7.49 2.37 8.02
CA ILE A 122 6.59 1.40 8.67
C ILE A 122 5.37 2.16 9.19
N VAL A 123 4.20 1.83 8.64
CA VAL A 123 2.92 2.40 9.08
C VAL A 123 2.06 1.30 9.69
N PHE A 124 1.43 1.58 10.82
CA PHE A 124 0.45 0.69 11.43
C PHE A 124 -0.89 1.36 11.71
N GLY A 125 -1.90 0.55 12.02
CA GLY A 125 -3.22 1.05 12.39
C GLY A 125 -4.07 -0.04 13.01
N ILE A 126 -5.04 0.37 13.83
CA ILE A 126 -6.02 -0.55 14.41
C ILE A 126 -7.20 -0.66 13.45
N VAL A 127 -7.46 -1.86 12.93
CA VAL A 127 -8.63 -2.16 12.12
C VAL A 127 -9.37 -3.31 12.78
N ASN A 128 -10.65 -3.09 13.09
CA ASN A 128 -11.45 -4.03 13.88
C ASN A 128 -10.75 -4.39 15.20
N GLU A 129 -10.35 -5.66 15.36
CA GLU A 129 -9.74 -6.24 16.56
C GLU A 129 -8.25 -6.58 16.37
N ALA A 130 -7.60 -6.01 15.35
CA ALA A 130 -6.20 -6.26 15.04
C ALA A 130 -5.44 -4.99 14.70
N ILE A 131 -4.13 -5.02 14.95
CA ILE A 131 -3.17 -4.04 14.46
C ILE A 131 -2.65 -4.56 13.12
N HIS A 132 -2.83 -3.78 12.07
CA HIS A 132 -2.25 -4.06 10.77
C HIS A 132 -1.01 -3.20 10.55
N LEU A 133 0.01 -3.78 9.91
CA LEU A 133 1.28 -3.16 9.58
C LEU A 133 1.50 -3.19 8.07
N SER A 134 2.13 -2.14 7.54
CA SER A 134 2.66 -2.08 6.19
C SER A 134 4.03 -1.42 6.22
N ALA A 135 5.02 -2.08 5.62
CA ALA A 135 6.38 -1.57 5.52
C ALA A 135 6.84 -1.46 4.07
N ARG A 136 7.68 -0.45 3.81
CA ARG A 136 8.39 -0.19 2.56
C ARG A 136 9.85 0.08 2.86
N SER A 137 10.76 -0.48 2.08
CA SER A 137 12.18 -0.16 2.16
C SER A 137 12.84 -0.33 0.79
N PRO A 138 13.11 0.76 0.08
CA PRO A 138 13.92 0.71 -1.13
C PRO A 138 15.41 0.43 -0.81
N ASP A 139 15.83 0.48 0.46
CA ASP A 139 17.21 0.20 0.86
C ASP A 139 17.55 -1.30 0.74
N PRO A 140 18.50 -1.70 -0.14
CA PRO A 140 18.89 -3.10 -0.31
C PRO A 140 19.59 -3.72 0.91
N ARG A 141 19.89 -2.94 1.96
CA ARG A 141 20.50 -3.43 3.20
C ARG A 141 19.47 -3.90 4.21
N ILE A 142 18.20 -3.50 4.07
CA ILE A 142 17.14 -3.79 5.02
C ILE A 142 16.11 -4.70 4.36
N HIS A 143 16.01 -5.95 4.83
CA HIS A 143 14.93 -6.84 4.42
C HIS A 143 13.71 -6.59 5.31
N VAL A 144 12.75 -5.76 4.87
CA VAL A 144 11.60 -5.39 5.73
C VAL A 144 10.69 -6.57 6.08
N GLY A 145 10.59 -7.59 5.22
CA GLY A 145 9.91 -8.84 5.54
C GLY A 145 10.46 -9.52 6.80
N ASP A 146 11.77 -9.74 6.86
CA ASP A 146 12.46 -10.33 8.00
C ASP A 146 12.38 -9.43 9.24
N VAL A 147 12.53 -8.11 9.08
CA VAL A 147 12.36 -7.16 10.20
C VAL A 147 11.00 -7.32 10.85
N LEU A 148 9.91 -7.30 10.08
CA LEU A 148 8.57 -7.43 10.65
C LEU A 148 8.33 -8.83 11.24
N ASN A 149 8.76 -9.90 10.56
CA ASN A 149 8.61 -11.28 11.04
C ASN A 149 9.37 -11.53 12.35
N GLU A 150 10.61 -11.05 12.46
CA GLU A 150 11.41 -11.20 13.67
C GLU A 150 10.93 -10.32 14.82
N THR A 151 10.23 -9.21 14.53
CA THR A 151 9.67 -8.30 15.56
C THR A 151 8.33 -8.77 16.10
N PHE A 152 7.49 -9.35 15.24
CA PHE A 152 6.08 -9.61 15.54
C PHE A 152 5.59 -11.03 15.24
N GLY A 153 6.41 -11.90 14.68
CA GLY A 153 6.04 -13.29 14.38
C GLY A 153 5.77 -14.15 15.61
N ASP A 154 6.13 -13.67 16.81
CA ASP A 154 5.81 -14.30 18.10
C ASP A 154 4.41 -13.95 18.62
N VAL A 155 3.85 -12.81 18.20
CA VAL A 155 2.55 -12.27 18.68
C VAL A 155 1.50 -12.14 17.59
N GLY A 156 1.85 -12.40 16.33
CA GLY A 156 0.96 -12.27 15.19
C GLY A 156 1.54 -12.92 13.92
N ALA A 157 1.04 -12.50 12.77
CA ALA A 157 1.57 -12.89 11.47
C ALA A 157 2.24 -11.68 10.83
N ALA A 158 3.51 -11.79 10.45
CA ALA A 158 4.25 -10.72 9.81
C ALA A 158 5.26 -11.30 8.81
N GLY A 159 5.52 -10.58 7.73
CA GLY A 159 6.46 -11.00 6.70
C GLY A 159 6.26 -10.29 5.38
N GLY A 160 7.00 -10.73 4.36
CA GLY A 160 6.93 -10.12 3.04
C GLY A 160 8.19 -10.36 2.22
N HIS A 161 8.38 -9.52 1.21
CA HIS A 161 9.58 -9.48 0.40
C HIS A 161 10.62 -8.55 1.02
N HIS A 162 11.72 -8.38 0.30
CA HIS A 162 12.83 -7.54 0.74
C HIS A 162 12.42 -6.08 0.95
N ASP A 163 11.67 -5.52 -0.01
CA ASP A 163 11.31 -4.11 -0.11
C ASP A 163 9.89 -3.79 0.36
N VAL A 164 9.01 -4.79 0.40
CA VAL A 164 7.60 -4.63 0.77
C VAL A 164 7.18 -5.74 1.74
N ALA A 165 6.60 -5.34 2.87
CA ALA A 165 6.12 -6.27 3.87
C ALA A 165 4.84 -5.80 4.56
N GLY A 166 4.17 -6.73 5.25
CA GLY A 166 2.99 -6.45 6.04
C GLY A 166 2.87 -7.36 7.25
N GLY A 167 1.93 -7.04 8.12
CA GLY A 167 1.65 -7.86 9.28
C GLY A 167 0.29 -7.59 9.91
N GLU A 168 -0.12 -8.51 10.77
CA GLU A 168 -1.36 -8.48 11.53
C GLU A 168 -1.11 -9.04 12.93
N ILE A 169 -1.44 -8.25 13.95
CA ILE A 169 -1.28 -8.60 15.36
C ILE A 169 -2.67 -8.51 16.01
N PRO A 170 -3.25 -9.63 16.48
CA PRO A 170 -4.52 -9.59 17.20
C PRO A 170 -4.42 -8.76 18.48
N LEU A 171 -5.41 -7.90 18.76
CA LEU A 171 -5.49 -7.16 20.03
C LEU A 171 -5.80 -8.08 21.22
N GLY A 172 -6.35 -9.28 20.96
CA GLY A 172 -6.71 -10.25 21.99
C GLY A 172 -7.70 -9.65 23.00
N ILE A 173 -7.38 -9.75 24.29
CA ILE A 173 -8.24 -9.24 25.38
C ILE A 173 -8.46 -7.71 25.34
N PHE A 174 -7.65 -6.98 24.57
CA PHE A 174 -7.78 -5.54 24.40
C PHE A 174 -8.77 -5.15 23.30
N ALA A 175 -9.32 -6.11 22.53
CA ALA A 175 -10.28 -5.86 21.46
C ALA A 175 -11.56 -5.16 21.96
N ASP A 176 -12.06 -5.57 23.14
CA ASP A 176 -13.29 -5.04 23.75
C ASP A 176 -13.09 -3.70 24.49
N TYR A 177 -11.85 -3.19 24.55
CA TYR A 177 -11.50 -1.96 25.26
C TYR A 177 -11.95 -0.73 24.44
N THR A 178 -13.27 -0.54 24.35
CA THR A 178 -13.95 0.47 23.53
C THR A 178 -14.20 1.79 24.27
N THR A 179 -13.99 1.83 25.58
CA THR A 179 -14.36 2.99 26.42
C THR A 179 -13.31 4.12 26.39
N ASN A 180 -12.10 3.86 25.90
CA ASN A 180 -11.05 4.87 25.73
C ASN A 180 -10.09 4.53 24.57
N ASP A 181 -10.57 4.68 23.33
CA ASP A 181 -9.79 4.40 22.11
C ASP A 181 -8.43 5.12 22.08
N GLY A 182 -8.35 6.34 22.65
CA GLY A 182 -7.10 7.11 22.69
C GLY A 182 -6.02 6.48 23.58
N GLN A 183 -6.42 5.90 24.72
CA GLN A 183 -5.46 5.23 25.62
C GLN A 183 -4.97 3.91 25.04
N LEU A 184 -5.86 3.12 24.42
CA LEU A 184 -5.45 1.90 23.71
C LEU A 184 -4.47 2.26 22.59
N LEU A 185 -4.78 3.28 21.80
CA LEU A 185 -3.92 3.72 20.71
C LEU A 185 -2.53 4.14 21.21
N ALA A 186 -2.45 4.93 22.29
CA ALA A 186 -1.18 5.34 22.87
C ALA A 186 -0.32 4.15 23.34
N ILE A 187 -0.94 3.13 23.96
CA ILE A 187 -0.24 1.90 24.36
C ILE A 187 0.26 1.14 23.14
N VAL A 188 -0.59 1.00 22.12
CA VAL A 188 -0.21 0.33 20.86
C VAL A 188 0.94 1.07 20.19
N GLU A 189 0.88 2.39 20.12
CA GLU A 189 1.94 3.23 19.57
C GLU A 189 3.27 3.02 20.31
N GLU A 190 3.27 3.13 21.64
CA GLU A 190 4.46 2.94 22.46
C GLU A 190 5.08 1.54 22.26
N VAL A 191 4.27 0.48 22.29
CA VAL A 191 4.74 -0.90 22.19
C VAL A 191 5.24 -1.23 20.78
N ILE A 192 4.50 -0.83 19.74
CA ILE A 192 4.87 -1.13 18.34
C ILE A 192 6.12 -0.34 17.96
N THR A 193 6.16 0.97 18.23
CA THR A 193 7.32 1.81 17.94
C THR A 193 8.54 1.33 18.72
N GLY A 194 8.41 1.03 20.01
CA GLY A 194 9.52 0.52 20.82
C GLY A 194 10.09 -0.80 20.30
N ARG A 195 9.24 -1.77 19.92
CA ARG A 195 9.70 -3.04 19.33
C ARG A 195 10.42 -2.84 18.00
N LEU A 196 9.92 -1.95 17.15
CA LEU A 196 10.53 -1.63 15.85
C LEU A 196 11.90 -0.95 16.00
N LEU A 197 12.00 0.03 16.89
CA LEU A 197 13.25 0.74 17.14
C LEU A 197 14.33 -0.18 17.72
N ALA A 198 13.96 -1.03 18.68
CA ALA A 198 14.85 -2.04 19.24
C ALA A 198 15.32 -3.04 18.16
N LYS A 199 14.43 -3.43 17.24
CA LYS A 199 14.79 -4.36 16.15
C LYS A 199 15.77 -3.73 15.15
N LEU A 200 15.58 -2.44 14.85
CA LEU A 200 16.38 -1.69 13.89
C LEU A 200 17.64 -1.07 14.50
N ASP A 201 17.92 -1.32 15.79
CA ASP A 201 19.06 -0.80 16.53
C ASP A 201 19.10 0.75 16.58
N LEU A 202 17.92 1.37 16.69
CA LEU A 202 17.71 2.83 16.65
C LEU A 202 17.46 3.47 18.03
N ASP A 203 17.71 2.72 19.11
CA ASP A 203 17.48 3.20 20.49
C ASP A 203 18.57 4.15 21.01
N THR A 204 19.62 4.42 20.23
CA THR A 204 20.88 4.99 20.75
C THR A 204 21.11 6.50 20.59
N ASP A 205 20.17 7.30 20.08
CA ASP A 205 20.37 8.75 19.94
C ASP A 205 19.37 9.58 20.77
N SER A 206 19.40 9.38 22.08
CA SER A 206 18.89 10.37 23.06
C SER A 206 20.04 10.92 23.91
N ASP A 207 20.91 11.75 23.32
CA ASP A 207 21.53 12.93 23.97
C ASP A 207 22.38 13.72 22.96
N PRO A 208 22.29 15.07 22.98
CA PRO A 208 23.24 15.82 23.81
C PRO A 208 22.61 16.82 24.78
#